data_AF-A0A397T575-F1
#
_entry.id   AF-A0A397T575-F1
#
_cell.length_a   1.000
_cell.length_b   1.000
_cell.length_c   1.000
_cell.angle_alpha   90.00
_cell.angle_beta   90.00
_cell.angle_gamma   90.00
#
_symmetry.space_group_name_H-M   'P 1'
#
loop_
_entity.id
_entity.type
_entity.pdbx_description
1 polymer ?
#
loop_
_entity_poly.entity_id
_entity_poly.type
_entity_poly.pdbx_seq_one_letter_code
_entity_poly.pdbx_strand_id
1 'polypeptide(L)'
;MNTERKNSNDINIVVTLNDVSNDDASKNNENNEIKSESLKEKRVKHQGYLKSESVSPGRLQVTPKKIRKFLAMWTDEHLRVLIDSRKDYNEKYYDLVGNGKRNFWKQVSTKINLQFGTSYSGAHCMEKFESLKRDHKLMKDYIDGKDKGKKTKNGLKYYEEFLEKAWKI
;
A
#
# COMPACT_ATOMS: atom_id res chain seq x y z
N MET A 1 10.89 -56.63 -15.43
CA MET A 1 9.94 -57.02 -16.50
C MET A 1 8.55 -56.56 -16.09
N ASN A 2 7.84 -55.94 -17.03
CA ASN A 2 6.47 -55.39 -16.98
C ASN A 2 5.46 -56.43 -16.42
N THR A 3 4.27 -56.10 -15.88
CA THR A 3 3.14 -55.29 -16.41
C THR A 3 2.09 -55.18 -15.26
N GLU A 4 1.57 -54.02 -14.83
CA GLU A 4 0.26 -53.40 -15.21
C GLU A 4 -0.93 -54.40 -15.23
N ARG A 5 -2.10 -54.27 -14.56
CA ARG A 5 -3.10 -53.18 -14.37
C ARG A 5 -4.14 -53.57 -13.27
N LYS A 6 -4.55 -52.64 -12.40
CA LYS A 6 -5.82 -51.86 -12.34
C LYS A 6 -7.15 -52.64 -12.15
N ASN A 7 -7.87 -52.32 -11.08
CA ASN A 7 -9.35 -52.32 -11.02
C ASN A 7 -9.79 -51.30 -9.94
N SER A 8 -10.04 -50.04 -10.32
CA SER A 8 -11.36 -49.38 -10.49
C SER A 8 -12.33 -49.56 -9.32
N ASN A 9 -12.34 -48.58 -8.41
CA ASN A 9 -13.48 -48.29 -7.53
C ASN A 9 -14.09 -46.97 -8.00
N ASP A 10 -15.03 -47.07 -8.95
CA ASP A 10 -15.92 -45.98 -9.35
C ASP A 10 -17.11 -45.97 -8.40
N ILE A 11 -17.23 -44.92 -7.58
CA ILE A 11 -18.45 -44.63 -6.82
C ILE A 11 -18.88 -43.18 -7.09
N ASN A 12 -19.80 -43.09 -8.05
CA ASN A 12 -20.96 -42.19 -8.16
C ASN A 12 -20.87 -40.77 -7.58
N ILE A 13 -20.62 -39.83 -8.50
CA ILE A 13 -21.02 -38.44 -8.42
C ILE A 13 -22.55 -38.37 -8.66
N VAL A 14 -23.33 -38.07 -7.62
CA VAL A 14 -24.72 -37.64 -7.79
C VAL A 14 -24.76 -36.11 -7.75
N VAL A 15 -25.04 -35.55 -8.92
CA VAL A 15 -25.37 -34.15 -9.16
C VAL A 15 -26.78 -33.89 -8.64
N THR A 16 -26.95 -32.91 -7.76
CA THR A 16 -28.26 -32.26 -7.54
C THR A 16 -28.14 -30.77 -7.82
N LEU A 17 -28.72 -30.39 -8.95
CA LEU A 17 -29.03 -29.02 -9.36
C LEU A 17 -30.00 -28.40 -8.35
N ASN A 18 -29.73 -27.18 -7.92
CA ASN A 18 -30.74 -26.29 -7.36
C ASN A 18 -30.73 -24.99 -8.17
N ASP A 19 -31.56 -24.98 -9.21
CA ASP A 19 -32.10 -23.79 -9.83
C ASP A 19 -33.22 -23.24 -8.92
N VAL A 20 -33.10 -22.00 -8.46
CA VAL A 20 -34.26 -21.16 -8.14
C VAL A 20 -33.96 -19.74 -8.60
N SER A 21 -34.54 -19.40 -9.75
CA SER A 21 -34.84 -18.03 -10.17
C SER A 21 -35.68 -17.32 -9.11
N ASN A 22 -35.38 -16.04 -8.89
CA ASN A 22 -36.40 -15.04 -8.59
C ASN A 22 -36.01 -13.75 -9.29
N ASP A 23 -36.71 -13.49 -10.39
CA ASP A 23 -36.88 -12.17 -10.99
C ASP A 23 -37.95 -11.39 -10.21
N ASP A 24 -37.71 -10.08 -10.10
CA ASP A 24 -38.64 -8.94 -10.00
C ASP A 24 -38.15 -7.94 -8.95
N ALA A 25 -38.18 -6.62 -9.11
CA ALA A 25 -38.30 -5.69 -10.24
C ALA A 25 -38.22 -4.28 -9.61
N SER A 26 -37.87 -3.28 -10.43
CA SER A 26 -38.12 -1.83 -10.26
C SER A 26 -37.20 -1.05 -9.32
N LYS A 27 -36.31 -0.19 -9.83
CA LYS A 27 -36.53 1.16 -10.44
C LYS A 27 -37.00 2.21 -9.44
N ASN A 28 -36.20 3.27 -9.29
CA ASN A 28 -36.49 4.72 -9.13
C ASN A 28 -35.14 5.40 -8.82
N ASN A 29 -34.44 6.06 -9.75
CA ASN A 29 -34.67 7.37 -10.38
C ASN A 29 -34.76 8.55 -9.41
N GLU A 30 -33.83 9.51 -9.55
CA GLU A 30 -33.97 10.99 -9.53
C GLU A 30 -32.66 11.62 -9.00
N ASN A 31 -31.82 12.17 -9.88
CA ASN A 31 -31.86 13.56 -10.35
C ASN A 31 -31.63 14.57 -9.23
N ASN A 32 -30.44 15.18 -9.22
CA ASN A 32 -30.27 16.55 -8.75
C ASN A 32 -29.10 17.21 -9.49
N GLU A 33 -29.42 17.62 -10.71
CA GLU A 33 -28.73 18.68 -11.45
C GLU A 33 -29.13 20.01 -10.80
N ILE A 34 -28.18 20.72 -10.19
CA ILE A 34 -28.34 22.15 -9.91
C ILE A 34 -27.34 22.90 -10.78
N LYS A 35 -27.90 23.50 -11.83
CA LYS A 35 -27.26 24.43 -12.75
C LYS A 35 -28.00 25.75 -12.60
N SER A 36 -27.38 26.71 -11.93
CA SER A 36 -27.73 28.14 -11.97
C SER A 36 -26.62 28.88 -11.21
N GLU A 37 -26.18 30.08 -11.53
CA GLU A 37 -26.34 30.95 -12.68
C GLU A 37 -25.22 32.00 -12.52
N SER A 38 -24.76 32.52 -13.64
CA SER A 38 -23.83 33.64 -13.74
C SER A 38 -24.39 34.90 -13.07
N LEU A 39 -23.63 35.50 -12.16
CA LEU A 39 -23.74 36.93 -11.85
C LEU A 39 -22.36 37.58 -12.01
N LYS A 40 -22.19 38.26 -13.16
CA LYS A 40 -21.14 39.23 -13.41
C LYS A 40 -21.62 40.57 -12.85
N GLU A 41 -20.95 41.11 -11.83
CA GLU A 41 -21.10 42.54 -11.53
C GLU A 41 -19.81 43.21 -11.06
N LYS A 42 -19.18 43.85 -12.04
CA LYS A 42 -18.56 45.19 -12.04
C LYS A 42 -17.86 45.70 -10.76
N ARG A 43 -16.53 45.58 -10.84
CA ARG A 43 -15.49 46.57 -10.53
C ARG A 43 -15.98 47.99 -10.16
N VAL A 44 -15.77 48.38 -8.90
CA VAL A 44 -15.60 49.78 -8.48
C VAL A 44 -14.21 49.93 -7.89
N LYS A 45 -13.43 50.85 -8.46
CA LYS A 45 -12.11 51.27 -7.96
C LYS A 45 -12.35 52.32 -6.88
N HIS A 46 -11.83 52.11 -5.67
CA HIS A 46 -11.47 53.22 -4.80
C HIS A 46 -10.06 53.03 -4.27
N GLN A 47 -9.22 53.97 -4.68
CA GLN A 47 -7.87 54.18 -4.17
C GLN A 47 -8.00 54.98 -2.87
N GLY A 48 -7.45 54.46 -1.79
CA GLY A 48 -7.46 55.10 -0.48
C GLY A 48 -6.37 54.49 0.39
N TYR A 49 -5.19 55.10 0.34
CA TYR A 49 -4.12 54.86 1.30
C TYR A 49 -4.56 55.37 2.67
N LEU A 50 -4.69 54.49 3.66
CA LEU A 50 -4.50 54.82 5.06
C LEU A 50 -3.71 53.68 5.72
N LYS A 51 -2.46 54.01 6.04
CA LYS A 51 -1.50 53.18 6.77
C LYS A 51 -1.83 53.31 8.25
N SER A 52 -2.31 52.25 8.88
CA SER A 52 -2.31 52.13 10.35
C SER A 52 -1.60 50.85 10.74
N GLU A 53 -0.54 51.02 11.52
CA GLU A 53 0.34 49.98 12.03
C GLU A 53 -0.42 49.12 13.05
N SER A 54 -0.77 47.89 12.65
CA SER A 54 -1.16 46.85 13.59
C SER A 54 0.03 45.92 13.83
N VAL A 55 0.58 46.01 15.04
CA VAL A 55 1.57 45.10 15.62
C VAL A 55 1.12 43.64 15.41
N SER A 56 1.90 42.87 14.65
CA SER A 56 1.65 41.45 14.45
C SER A 56 2.03 40.66 15.70
N PRO A 57 1.13 39.86 16.31
CA PRO A 57 1.55 38.87 17.28
C PRO A 57 2.36 37.80 16.55
N GLY A 58 3.58 37.57 17.03
CA GLY A 58 4.57 36.66 16.44
C GLY A 58 4.00 35.26 16.20
N ARG A 59 3.60 35.00 14.95
CA ARG A 59 3.41 33.64 14.45
C ARG A 59 4.81 33.04 14.32
N LEU A 60 5.20 32.19 15.26
CA LEU A 60 6.30 31.24 15.07
C LEU A 60 6.03 30.49 13.77
N GLN A 61 6.70 30.90 12.69
CA GLN A 61 6.65 30.24 11.41
C GLN A 61 7.44 28.94 11.55
N VAL A 62 6.78 27.89 12.06
CA VAL A 62 7.32 26.54 11.99
C VAL A 62 7.31 26.17 10.51
N THR A 63 8.47 26.33 9.87
CA THR A 63 8.58 26.04 8.44
C THR A 63 8.22 24.57 8.20
N PRO A 64 7.35 24.26 7.21
CA PRO A 64 6.91 22.89 6.94
C PRO A 64 8.04 21.96 6.49
N LYS A 65 9.25 22.50 6.23
CA LYS A 65 10.44 21.71 5.88
C LYS A 65 10.97 20.87 7.04
N LYS A 66 10.81 21.33 8.30
CA LYS A 66 11.38 20.65 9.48
C LYS A 66 10.48 19.52 9.99
N ILE A 67 9.16 19.65 9.83
CA ILE A 67 8.15 18.64 10.22
C ILE A 67 8.21 17.42 9.29
N ARG A 68 8.54 17.62 7.99
CA ARG A 68 8.69 16.51 7.02
C ARG A 68 9.76 15.47 7.39
N LYS A 69 10.76 15.86 8.19
CA LYS A 69 11.82 14.93 8.64
C LYS A 69 11.36 13.96 9.74
N PHE A 70 10.33 14.31 10.50
CA PHE A 70 9.80 13.47 11.59
C PHE A 70 8.58 12.62 11.16
N LEU A 71 7.87 13.00 10.09
CA LEU A 71 6.67 12.28 9.62
C LEU A 71 6.93 11.11 8.64
N ALA A 72 8.17 10.89 8.21
CA ALA A 72 8.52 9.82 7.28
C ALA A 72 9.41 8.74 7.92
N MET A 73 9.35 8.54 9.24
CA MET A 73 10.09 7.47 9.89
C MET A 73 9.31 6.17 9.81
N TRP A 74 9.89 5.15 9.17
CA TRP A 74 9.35 3.80 9.17
C TRP A 74 9.48 3.20 10.57
N THR A 75 8.36 3.12 11.30
CA THR A 75 8.31 2.43 12.59
C THR A 75 8.20 0.92 12.38
N ASP A 76 8.42 0.16 13.45
CA ASP A 76 8.29 -1.29 13.41
C ASP A 76 6.87 -1.75 13.05
N GLU A 77 5.85 -1.02 13.50
CA GLU A 77 4.45 -1.30 13.17
C GLU A 77 4.16 -1.08 11.67
N HIS A 78 4.72 -0.01 11.07
CA HIS A 78 4.60 0.21 9.63
C HIS A 78 5.27 -0.93 8.84
N LEU A 79 6.45 -1.38 9.29
CA LEU A 79 7.18 -2.47 8.65
C LEU A 79 6.46 -3.81 8.80
N ARG A 80 5.79 -4.05 9.94
CA ARG A 80 4.96 -5.24 10.14
C ARG A 80 3.85 -5.31 9.09
N VAL A 81 3.08 -4.24 8.93
CA VAL A 81 1.99 -4.19 7.91
C VAL A 81 2.54 -4.36 6.50
N LEU A 82 3.70 -3.76 6.19
CA LEU A 82 4.35 -3.88 4.89
C LEU A 82 4.78 -5.34 4.60
N ILE A 83 5.44 -5.99 5.56
CA ILE A 83 5.94 -7.36 5.43
C ILE A 83 4.76 -8.34 5.33
N ASP A 84 3.78 -8.24 6.23
CA ASP A 84 2.62 -9.13 6.26
C ASP A 84 1.81 -9.03 4.96
N SER A 85 1.51 -7.81 4.50
CA SER A 85 0.78 -7.62 3.24
C SER A 85 1.53 -8.23 2.04
N ARG A 86 2.86 -8.21 2.07
CA ARG A 86 3.69 -8.82 1.02
C ARG A 86 3.81 -10.33 1.20
N LYS A 87 3.78 -10.87 2.44
CA LYS A 87 3.79 -12.30 2.78
C LYS A 87 2.50 -12.97 2.33
N ASP A 88 1.36 -12.36 2.65
CA ASP A 88 0.02 -12.85 2.32
C ASP A 88 -0.23 -12.89 0.81
N TYR A 89 0.36 -11.93 0.08
CA TYR A 89 0.23 -11.85 -1.38
C TYR A 89 1.40 -12.51 -2.14
N ASN A 90 2.30 -13.23 -1.46
CA ASN A 90 3.61 -13.54 -2.05
C ASN A 90 3.58 -14.39 -3.31
N GLU A 91 2.77 -15.45 -3.31
CA GLU A 91 2.64 -16.35 -4.45
C GLU A 91 2.08 -15.60 -5.66
N LYS A 92 0.96 -14.90 -5.46
CA LYS A 92 0.27 -14.13 -6.50
C LYS A 92 1.07 -12.92 -7.00
N TYR A 93 1.96 -12.35 -6.18
CA TYR A 93 2.72 -11.16 -6.53
C TYR A 93 3.59 -11.37 -7.78
N TYR A 94 4.14 -12.58 -7.95
CA TYR A 94 5.05 -12.86 -9.05
C TYR A 94 4.32 -13.02 -10.39
N ASP A 95 3.04 -13.34 -10.35
CA ASP A 95 2.19 -13.51 -11.53
C ASP A 95 1.54 -12.19 -11.97
N LEU A 96 1.74 -11.10 -11.23
CA LEU A 96 1.21 -9.78 -11.57
C LEU A 96 1.87 -9.24 -12.85
N VAL A 97 1.04 -8.98 -13.86
CA VAL A 97 1.40 -8.35 -15.14
C VAL A 97 1.01 -6.88 -15.20
N GLY A 98 1.61 -6.14 -16.14
CA GLY A 98 1.30 -4.72 -16.38
C GLY A 98 1.39 -3.86 -15.13
N ASN A 99 0.30 -3.16 -14.81
CA ASN A 99 0.22 -2.26 -13.65
C ASN A 99 -0.08 -2.98 -12.32
N GLY A 100 -0.19 -4.31 -12.31
CA GLY A 100 -0.56 -5.09 -11.14
C GLY A 100 0.33 -4.85 -9.92
N LYS A 101 1.66 -4.88 -10.09
CA LYS A 101 2.61 -4.62 -8.99
C LYS A 101 2.49 -3.20 -8.45
N ARG A 102 2.32 -2.22 -9.34
CA ARG A 102 2.10 -0.81 -8.93
C ARG A 102 0.83 -0.67 -8.10
N ASN A 103 -0.26 -1.33 -8.52
CA ASN A 103 -1.54 -1.31 -7.81
C ASN A 103 -1.43 -2.02 -6.45
N PHE A 104 -0.73 -3.15 -6.37
CA PHE A 104 -0.43 -3.81 -5.10
C PHE A 104 0.26 -2.86 -4.12
N TRP A 105 1.35 -2.21 -4.52
CA TRP A 105 2.06 -1.29 -3.64
C TRP A 105 1.23 -0.07 -3.26
N LYS A 106 0.38 0.41 -4.17
CA LYS A 106 -0.59 1.47 -3.85
C LYS A 106 -1.56 1.02 -2.75
N GLN A 107 -2.12 -0.19 -2.83
CA GLN A 107 -3.00 -0.73 -1.80
C GLN A 107 -2.30 -0.86 -0.44
N VAL A 108 -1.06 -1.37 -0.42
CA VAL A 108 -0.26 -1.46 0.80
C VAL A 108 -0.03 -0.07 1.40
N SER A 109 0.33 0.92 0.58
CA SER A 109 0.51 2.30 1.06
C SER A 109 -0.78 2.89 1.63
N THR A 110 -1.93 2.64 0.99
CA THR A 110 -3.24 3.07 1.50
C THR A 110 -3.54 2.43 2.85
N LYS A 111 -3.28 1.13 3.03
CA LYS A 111 -3.48 0.43 4.30
C LYS A 111 -2.66 1.05 5.43
N ILE A 112 -1.37 1.29 5.21
CA ILE A 112 -0.47 1.91 6.21
C ILE A 112 -0.90 3.36 6.50
N ASN A 113 -1.23 4.14 5.47
CA ASN A 113 -1.63 5.54 5.64
C ASN A 113 -2.93 5.66 6.45
N LEU A 114 -3.92 4.80 6.16
CA LEU A 114 -5.19 4.77 6.90
C LEU A 114 -4.99 4.37 8.37
N GLN A 115 -4.11 3.40 8.64
CA GLN A 115 -3.89 2.90 9.99
C GLN A 115 -3.07 3.85 10.88
N PHE A 116 -2.09 4.54 10.30
CA PHE A 116 -1.10 5.30 11.08
C PHE A 116 -1.08 6.82 10.78
N GLY A 117 -2.00 7.32 9.95
CA GLY A 117 -2.04 8.74 9.58
C GLY A 117 -0.81 9.21 8.80
N THR A 118 -0.15 8.30 8.08
CA THR A 118 1.04 8.59 7.27
C THR A 118 0.66 9.00 5.84
N SER A 119 1.66 9.43 5.05
CA SER A 119 1.48 9.88 3.67
C SER A 119 2.42 9.14 2.70
N TYR A 120 2.59 7.83 2.88
CA TYR A 120 3.41 7.01 2.00
C TYR A 120 2.75 6.83 0.63
N SER A 121 3.59 6.74 -0.41
CA SER A 121 3.17 6.33 -1.75
C SER A 121 3.45 4.84 -1.92
N GLY A 122 2.88 4.23 -2.97
CA GLY A 122 3.24 2.86 -3.34
C GLY A 122 4.73 2.71 -3.64
N ALA A 123 5.37 3.73 -4.24
CA ALA A 123 6.81 3.73 -4.47
C ALA A 123 7.61 3.67 -3.16
N HIS A 124 7.23 4.44 -2.14
CA HIS A 124 7.87 4.37 -0.82
C HIS A 124 7.79 2.96 -0.23
N CYS A 125 6.64 2.30 -0.33
CA CYS A 125 6.45 0.93 0.19
C CYS A 125 7.31 -0.08 -0.57
N MET A 126 7.33 -0.01 -1.90
CA MET A 126 8.16 -0.86 -2.74
C MET A 126 9.65 -0.69 -2.41
N GLU A 127 10.16 0.54 -2.44
CA GLU A 127 11.56 0.85 -2.15
C GLU A 127 11.96 0.40 -0.75
N LYS A 128 11.06 0.58 0.23
CA LYS A 128 11.32 0.14 1.59
C LYS A 128 11.40 -1.39 1.67
N PHE A 129 10.51 -2.11 1.01
CA PHE A 129 10.56 -3.56 0.97
C PHE A 129 11.82 -4.10 0.28
N GLU A 130 12.24 -3.48 -0.83
CA GLU A 130 13.52 -3.80 -1.48
C GLU A 130 14.72 -3.51 -0.57
N SER A 131 14.65 -2.46 0.25
CA SER A 131 15.62 -2.21 1.34
C SER A 131 15.67 -3.38 2.33
N LEU A 132 14.53 -3.93 2.75
CA LEU A 132 14.48 -5.05 3.69
C LEU A 132 15.08 -6.33 3.10
N LYS A 133 14.82 -6.63 1.81
CA LYS A 133 15.49 -7.76 1.13
C LYS A 133 17.01 -7.61 1.11
N ARG A 134 17.52 -6.40 0.86
CA ARG A 134 18.96 -6.12 0.92
C ARG A 134 19.52 -6.27 2.32
N ASP A 135 18.82 -5.75 3.33
CA ASP A 135 19.19 -5.90 4.74
C ASP A 135 19.26 -7.38 5.15
N HIS A 136 18.31 -8.21 4.70
CA HIS A 136 18.34 -9.66 4.89
C HIS A 136 19.54 -10.30 4.19
N LYS A 137 19.81 -9.98 2.92
CA LYS A 137 20.97 -10.51 2.19
C LYS A 137 22.29 -10.18 2.90
N LEU A 138 22.45 -8.93 3.36
CA LEU A 138 23.62 -8.50 4.12
C LEU A 138 23.77 -9.29 5.43
N MET A 139 22.66 -9.56 6.13
CA MET A 139 22.67 -10.38 7.35
C MET A 139 23.02 -11.84 7.06
N LYS A 140 22.51 -12.41 5.96
CA LYS A 140 22.86 -13.76 5.51
C LYS A 140 24.34 -13.87 5.20
N ASP A 141 24.88 -12.95 4.40
CA ASP A 141 26.31 -12.92 4.08
C ASP A 141 27.18 -12.70 5.33
N TYR A 142 26.68 -11.99 6.35
CA TYR A 142 27.36 -11.84 7.64
C TYR A 142 27.42 -13.14 8.43
N ILE A 143 26.31 -13.88 8.52
CA ILE A 143 26.24 -15.19 9.17
C ILE A 143 27.13 -16.19 8.45
N ASP A 144 27.17 -16.15 7.12
CA ASP A 144 28.02 -16.99 6.27
C ASP A 144 29.52 -16.61 6.34
N GLY A 145 29.89 -15.56 7.06
CA GLY A 145 31.29 -15.11 7.21
C GLY A 145 31.90 -14.48 5.96
N LYS A 146 31.08 -13.94 5.03
CA LYS A 146 31.56 -13.30 3.80
C LYS A 146 31.94 -11.84 4.05
N ASP A 147 32.95 -11.35 3.33
CA ASP A 147 33.49 -9.99 3.49
C ASP A 147 32.48 -8.85 3.29
N LYS A 148 31.43 -9.08 2.49
CA LYS A 148 30.37 -8.08 2.22
C LYS A 148 29.21 -8.14 3.22
N GLY A 149 29.25 -9.08 4.16
CA GLY A 149 28.23 -9.27 5.17
C GLY A 149 28.13 -8.08 6.13
N LYS A 150 26.91 -7.72 6.52
CA LYS A 150 26.68 -6.68 7.53
C LYS A 150 25.48 -7.01 8.41
N LYS A 151 25.67 -6.93 9.72
CA LYS A 151 24.57 -6.94 10.70
C LYS A 151 23.84 -5.60 10.67
N THR A 152 22.66 -5.58 10.05
CA THR A 152 21.76 -4.42 10.02
C THR A 152 20.64 -4.58 11.05
N LYS A 153 20.05 -3.49 11.55
CA LYS A 153 18.94 -3.56 12.51
C LYS A 153 17.76 -4.36 11.95
N ASN A 154 17.32 -4.05 10.73
CA ASN A 154 16.19 -4.75 10.10
C ASN A 154 16.58 -6.17 9.68
N GLY A 155 17.81 -6.35 9.18
CA GLY A 155 18.30 -7.66 8.75
C GLY A 155 18.37 -8.64 9.92
N LEU A 156 18.72 -8.18 11.12
CA LEU A 156 18.61 -8.98 12.35
C LEU A 156 17.14 -9.22 12.74
N LYS A 157 16.35 -8.15 12.77
CA LYS A 157 14.98 -8.20 13.33
C LYS A 157 14.01 -9.05 12.51
N TYR A 158 14.09 -8.97 11.18
CA TYR A 158 13.18 -9.67 10.26
C TYR A 158 13.89 -10.83 9.54
N TYR A 159 15.03 -11.31 10.07
CA TYR A 159 15.87 -12.29 9.38
C TYR A 159 15.10 -13.55 9.00
N GLU A 160 14.43 -14.15 9.99
CA GLU A 160 13.74 -15.45 9.89
C GLU A 160 12.56 -15.38 8.92
N GLU A 161 11.78 -14.30 8.95
CA GLU A 161 10.65 -14.10 8.03
C GLU A 161 11.08 -14.03 6.56
N PHE A 162 12.33 -13.60 6.33
CA PHE A 162 12.93 -13.59 5.00
C PHE A 162 13.59 -14.91 4.60
N LEU A 163 13.81 -15.86 5.52
CA LEU A 163 14.23 -17.23 5.22
C LEU A 163 13.07 -18.11 4.76
N GLU A 164 11.90 -17.99 5.41
CA GLU A 164 10.76 -18.89 5.21
C GLU A 164 10.07 -18.77 3.85
N LYS A 165 10.34 -17.70 3.11
CA LYS A 165 9.64 -17.38 1.87
C LYS A 165 10.64 -17.15 0.75
N ALA A 166 10.30 -17.69 -0.42
CA ALA A 166 11.03 -17.46 -1.66
C ALA A 166 10.78 -16.02 -2.17
N TRP A 167 11.25 -15.03 -1.43
CA TRP A 167 11.32 -13.66 -1.91
C TRP A 167 12.35 -13.63 -3.04
N LYS A 168 11.93 -13.50 -4.30
CA LYS A 168 12.88 -13.32 -5.41
C LYS A 168 13.76 -12.09 -5.13
N ILE A 169 15.03 -12.35 -4.89
CA ILE A 169 16.13 -11.39 -4.70
C ILE A 169 16.71 -11.03 -6.07
#